data_AF-A0A2S7Y4V7-F1
#
_entry.id   AF-A0A2S7Y4V7-F1
#
_cell.length_a   1.000
_cell.length_b   1.000
_cell.length_c   1.000
_cell.angle_alpha   90.00
_cell.angle_beta   90.00
_cell.angle_gamma   90.00
#
_symmetry.space_group_name_H-M   'P 1'
#
loop_
_entity.id
_entity.type
_entity.pdbx_description
1 polymer ?
#
loop_
_entity_poly.entity_id
_entity_poly.type
_entity_poly.pdbx_seq_one_letter_code
_entity_poly.pdbx_strand_id
1 'polypeptide(L)'
;MKFSFTVAASALASSATASIVSIQVPQTIAVGKTIPVKLVNNIDQSTTYQTSITFGLGTRPQDPKIVIGSPISSIYLQDGTMPAAPFTRNMTVSDWAWGREGKFGIRAAIFGAYGVTGGIGTAVYGAEVTVGNEVSDDYVELQYVE
;
A
#
# COMPACT_ATOMS: atom_id res chain seq x y z
N MET A 1 -19.68 -24.86 50.56
CA MET A 1 -19.77 -23.84 49.49
C MET A 1 -18.82 -24.28 48.38
N LYS A 2 -19.36 -24.61 47.19
CA LYS A 2 -18.56 -25.03 46.02
C LYS A 2 -18.17 -23.76 45.25
N PHE A 3 -16.89 -23.44 45.21
CA PHE A 3 -16.38 -22.39 44.33
C PHE A 3 -15.85 -23.06 43.06
N SER A 4 -16.67 -23.05 42.01
CA SER A 4 -16.26 -23.42 40.66
C SER A 4 -15.65 -22.20 40.00
N PHE A 5 -14.35 -22.22 39.78
CA PHE A 5 -13.64 -21.19 39.02
C PHE A 5 -13.80 -21.50 37.53
N THR A 6 -14.69 -20.77 36.85
CA THR A 6 -14.77 -20.81 35.39
C THR A 6 -13.58 -20.02 34.85
N VAL A 7 -12.55 -20.71 34.36
CA VAL A 7 -11.46 -20.07 33.60
C VAL A 7 -12.07 -19.64 32.28
N ALA A 8 -12.33 -18.34 32.13
CA ALA A 8 -12.66 -17.76 30.85
C ALA A 8 -11.42 -17.90 29.95
N ALA A 9 -11.45 -18.86 29.03
CA ALA A 9 -10.53 -18.88 27.91
C ALA A 9 -10.82 -17.62 27.08
N SER A 10 -10.06 -16.55 27.32
CA SER A 10 -9.95 -15.47 26.35
C SER A 10 -9.42 -16.10 25.08
N ALA A 11 -10.34 -16.39 24.15
CA ALA A 11 -9.99 -16.67 22.77
C ALA A 11 -9.17 -15.46 22.33
N LEU A 12 -7.84 -15.62 22.33
CA LEU A 12 -6.96 -14.74 21.60
C LEU A 12 -7.44 -14.86 20.17
N ALA A 13 -8.25 -13.89 19.74
CA ALA A 13 -8.48 -13.63 18.35
C ALA A 13 -7.09 -13.40 17.77
N SER A 14 -6.53 -14.46 17.19
CA SER A 14 -5.36 -14.37 16.34
C SER A 14 -5.84 -13.59 15.11
N SER A 15 -5.83 -12.27 15.23
CA SER A 15 -5.85 -11.39 14.09
C SER A 15 -4.54 -11.66 13.37
N ALA A 16 -4.56 -12.63 12.46
CA ALA A 16 -3.50 -12.83 11.48
C ALA A 16 -3.37 -11.49 10.78
N THR A 17 -2.39 -10.71 11.25
CA THR A 17 -2.13 -9.41 10.68
C THR A 17 -1.43 -9.73 9.35
N ALA A 18 -1.65 -8.95 8.31
CA ALA A 18 -1.03 -9.22 7.01
C ALA A 18 -0.14 -8.05 6.65
N SER A 19 1.01 -8.33 6.01
CA SER A 19 1.91 -7.28 5.52
C SER A 19 1.90 -7.29 4.00
N ILE A 20 1.72 -6.13 3.39
CA ILE A 20 1.86 -5.93 1.94
C ILE A 20 3.31 -6.17 1.57
N VAL A 21 3.53 -7.15 0.70
CA VAL A 21 4.85 -7.57 0.20
C VAL A 21 5.11 -7.11 -1.23
N SER A 22 4.06 -6.82 -2.00
CA SER A 22 4.17 -6.34 -3.38
C SER A 22 3.03 -5.39 -3.73
N ILE A 23 3.37 -4.32 -4.46
CA ILE A 23 2.44 -3.35 -5.02
C ILE A 23 2.69 -3.32 -6.53
N GLN A 24 1.63 -3.50 -7.32
CA GLN A 24 1.69 -3.38 -8.77
C GLN A 24 0.69 -2.35 -9.26
N VAL A 25 1.14 -1.50 -10.17
CA VAL A 25 0.34 -0.45 -10.80
C VAL A 25 0.37 -0.62 -12.31
N PRO A 26 -0.66 -0.16 -13.04
CA PRO A 26 -0.63 -0.14 -14.49
C PRO A 26 0.59 0.61 -15.03
N GLN A 27 1.19 0.09 -16.10
CA GLN A 27 2.35 0.70 -16.76
C GLN A 27 2.00 2.07 -17.35
N THR A 28 0.75 2.23 -17.81
CA THR A 28 0.19 3.52 -18.21
C THR A 28 -0.97 3.86 -17.30
N ILE A 29 -0.97 5.06 -16.73
CA ILE A 29 -2.05 5.59 -15.91
C ILE A 29 -2.65 6.83 -16.59
N ALA A 30 -3.94 7.03 -16.40
CA ALA A 30 -4.65 8.20 -16.93
C ALA A 30 -5.14 9.08 -15.79
N VAL A 31 -4.98 10.39 -15.97
CA VAL A 31 -5.48 11.39 -15.03
C VAL A 31 -7.01 11.43 -15.09
N GLY A 32 -7.67 11.62 -13.95
CA GLY A 32 -9.12 11.65 -13.85
C GLY A 32 -9.79 10.28 -13.99
N LYS A 33 -9.00 9.20 -14.20
CA LYS A 33 -9.49 7.83 -14.27
C LYS A 33 -9.18 7.06 -12.99
N THR A 34 -9.99 6.03 -12.75
CA THR A 34 -9.74 5.03 -11.72
C THR A 34 -8.60 4.13 -12.18
N ILE A 35 -7.57 4.02 -11.36
CA ILE A 35 -6.40 3.19 -11.58
C ILE A 35 -6.49 1.99 -10.63
N PRO A 36 -6.59 0.75 -11.16
CA PRO A 36 -6.62 -0.46 -10.35
C PRO A 36 -5.20 -0.84 -9.90
N VAL A 37 -4.92 -0.72 -8.61
CA VAL A 37 -3.67 -1.15 -7.98
C VAL A 37 -3.83 -2.57 -7.46
N LYS A 38 -2.93 -3.48 -7.86
CA LYS A 38 -2.88 -4.85 -7.35
C LYS A 38 -1.94 -4.89 -6.14
N LEU A 39 -2.43 -5.49 -5.07
CA LEU A 39 -1.74 -5.60 -3.79
C LEU A 39 -1.62 -7.08 -3.43
N VAL A 40 -0.43 -7.46 -3.01
CA VAL A 40 -0.16 -8.80 -2.48
C VAL A 40 0.24 -8.66 -1.03
N ASN A 41 -0.50 -9.32 -0.14
CA ASN A 41 -0.19 -9.44 1.26
C ASN A 41 0.30 -10.85 1.61
N ASN A 42 1.13 -10.94 2.64
CA ASN A 42 1.48 -12.18 3.30
C ASN A 42 0.76 -12.24 4.65
N ILE A 43 -0.13 -13.22 4.81
CA ILE A 43 -1.01 -13.39 6.00
C ILE A 43 -0.27 -14.15 7.12
N ASP A 44 0.76 -14.93 6.80
CA ASP A 44 1.51 -15.73 7.77
C ASP A 44 2.59 -14.94 8.53
N GLN A 45 2.83 -13.69 8.15
CA GLN A 45 3.84 -12.84 8.77
C GLN A 45 3.23 -11.52 9.22
N SER A 46 2.84 -11.40 10.49
CA SER A 46 2.66 -10.05 11.00
C SER A 46 2.54 -9.90 12.51
N THR A 47 3.58 -9.26 13.03
CA THR A 47 3.54 -8.36 14.18
C THR A 47 3.38 -6.90 13.70
N THR A 48 2.90 -6.68 12.47
CA THR A 48 2.96 -5.42 11.71
C THR A 48 1.58 -4.97 11.25
N TYR A 49 1.06 -3.93 11.86
CA TYR A 49 -0.23 -3.34 11.53
C TYR A 49 -0.09 -2.21 10.51
N GLN A 50 -0.30 -2.50 9.22
CA GLN A 50 -0.28 -1.49 8.16
C GLN A 50 -1.65 -0.83 8.01
N THR A 51 -1.69 0.50 8.02
CA THR A 51 -2.94 1.27 8.07
C THR A 51 -3.27 1.98 6.75
N SER A 52 -2.24 2.37 6.00
CA SER A 52 -2.45 3.10 4.75
C SER A 52 -1.28 2.95 3.78
N ILE A 53 -1.59 3.13 2.50
CA ILE A 53 -0.63 3.28 1.42
C ILE A 53 -0.87 4.66 0.81
N THR A 54 0.15 5.52 0.83
CA THR A 54 0.08 6.84 0.21
C THR A 54 0.88 6.84 -1.08
N PHE A 55 0.24 7.27 -2.17
CA PHE A 55 0.84 7.32 -3.50
C PHE A 55 1.24 8.75 -3.86
N GLY A 56 2.39 8.87 -4.52
CA GLY A 56 2.85 10.13 -5.08
C GLY A 56 3.54 9.95 -6.44
N LEU A 57 3.61 11.04 -7.20
CA LEU A 57 4.30 11.13 -8.47
C LEU A 57 5.50 12.08 -8.37
N GLY A 58 6.58 11.71 -9.07
CA GLY A 58 7.79 12.50 -9.18
C GLY A 58 8.59 12.08 -10.42
N THR A 59 9.77 12.67 -10.62
CA THR A 59 10.61 12.35 -11.78
C THR A 59 11.60 11.22 -11.53
N ARG A 60 11.84 10.84 -10.28
CA ARG A 60 12.85 9.83 -9.90
C ARG A 60 12.27 8.83 -8.89
N PRO A 61 11.82 7.64 -9.34
CA PRO A 61 11.16 6.67 -8.47
C PRO A 61 12.10 6.05 -7.41
N GLN A 62 13.41 6.05 -7.66
CA GLN A 62 14.42 5.45 -6.77
C GLN A 62 15.27 6.48 -6.00
N ASP A 63 14.89 7.76 -5.96
CA ASP A 63 15.65 8.75 -5.19
C ASP A 63 15.38 8.57 -3.69
N PRO A 64 16.37 8.17 -2.86
CA PRO A 64 16.14 7.91 -1.44
C PRO A 64 15.76 9.17 -0.65
N LYS A 65 16.00 10.37 -1.19
CA LYS A 65 15.65 11.65 -0.54
C LYS A 65 14.19 12.03 -0.70
N ILE A 66 13.44 11.33 -1.55
CA ILE A 66 12.04 11.62 -1.86
C ILE A 66 11.20 10.48 -1.30
N VAL A 67 10.23 10.75 -0.43
CA VAL A 67 9.36 9.69 0.09
C VAL A 67 8.29 9.32 -0.93
N ILE A 68 7.43 10.27 -1.29
CA ILE A 68 6.37 10.07 -2.29
C ILE A 68 6.40 11.08 -3.44
N GLY A 69 7.09 12.20 -3.30
CA GLY A 69 7.01 13.30 -4.28
C GLY A 69 5.72 14.09 -4.11
N SER A 70 5.04 14.41 -5.22
CA SER A 70 3.74 15.08 -5.18
C SER A 70 2.64 14.08 -4.83
N PRO A 71 1.90 14.27 -3.73
CA PRO A 71 0.86 13.33 -3.33
C PRO A 71 -0.30 13.32 -4.34
N ILE A 72 -0.75 12.12 -4.73
CA ILE A 72 -1.82 11.95 -5.74
C ILE A 72 -3.03 11.17 -5.22
N SER A 73 -2.83 10.23 -4.30
CA SER A 73 -3.90 9.37 -3.79
C SER A 73 -3.47 8.64 -2.53
N SER A 74 -4.42 8.11 -1.78
CA SER A 74 -4.16 7.21 -0.67
C SER A 74 -5.18 6.08 -0.61
N ILE A 75 -4.73 4.91 -0.19
CA ILE A 75 -5.55 3.72 0.03
C ILE A 75 -5.48 3.39 1.52
N TYR A 76 -6.63 3.39 2.19
CA TYR A 76 -6.74 2.95 3.57
C TYR A 76 -6.88 1.43 3.63
N LEU A 77 -6.04 0.79 4.45
CA LEU A 77 -6.07 -0.63 4.74
C LEU A 77 -6.85 -0.78 6.05
N GLN A 78 -8.15 -1.08 5.96
CA GLN A 78 -9.03 -1.18 7.13
C GLN A 78 -8.58 -2.28 8.12
N ASP A 79 -8.55 -1.94 9.40
CA ASP A 79 -8.70 -2.78 10.60
C ASP A 79 -8.00 -4.14 10.65
N GLY A 80 -6.78 -4.24 10.11
CA GLY A 80 -5.92 -5.43 10.23
C GLY A 80 -6.39 -6.67 9.46
N THR A 81 -7.67 -6.74 9.08
CA THR A 81 -8.22 -7.73 8.15
C THR A 81 -7.96 -7.31 6.72
N MET A 82 -6.75 -7.61 6.25
CA MET A 82 -6.48 -7.54 4.82
C MET A 82 -7.20 -8.68 4.10
N PRO A 83 -7.82 -8.43 2.94
CA PRO A 83 -8.40 -9.49 2.12
C PRO A 83 -7.33 -10.50 1.68
N ALA A 84 -7.77 -11.68 1.25
CA ALA A 84 -6.86 -12.70 0.71
C ALA A 84 -6.11 -12.15 -0.52
N ALA A 85 -4.79 -12.36 -0.55
CA ALA A 85 -3.95 -11.99 -1.68
C ALA A 85 -4.21 -12.89 -2.90
N PRO A 86 -4.04 -12.37 -4.13
CA PRO A 86 -3.89 -10.95 -4.47
C PRO A 86 -5.25 -10.23 -4.44
N PHE A 87 -5.24 -8.93 -4.12
CA PHE A 87 -6.46 -8.11 -4.15
C PHE A 87 -6.24 -6.77 -4.85
N THR A 88 -7.30 -6.20 -5.39
CA THR A 88 -7.25 -4.92 -6.11
C THR A 88 -7.90 -3.82 -5.29
N ARG A 89 -7.27 -2.65 -5.28
CA ARG A 89 -7.81 -1.41 -4.74
C ARG A 89 -7.69 -0.31 -5.78
N ASN A 90 -8.71 0.51 -5.84
CA ASN A 90 -8.78 1.60 -6.79
C ASN A 90 -8.16 2.85 -6.17
N MET A 91 -7.28 3.49 -6.93
CA MET A 91 -6.83 4.86 -6.65
C MET A 91 -7.32 5.77 -7.77
N THR A 92 -7.46 7.05 -7.48
CA THR A 92 -7.78 8.06 -8.49
C THR A 92 -6.69 9.12 -8.45
N VAL A 93 -6.14 9.45 -9.61
CA VAL A 93 -5.25 10.60 -9.76
C VAL A 93 -6.12 11.78 -10.19
N SER A 94 -6.15 12.82 -9.38
CA SER A 94 -6.97 13.98 -9.68
C SER A 94 -6.37 14.80 -10.84
N ASP A 95 -7.21 15.33 -11.73
CA ASP A 95 -6.80 16.19 -12.85
C ASP A 95 -5.98 17.40 -12.42
N TRP A 96 -6.29 17.97 -11.25
CA TRP A 96 -5.51 19.09 -10.70
C TRP A 96 -4.13 18.68 -10.20
N ALA A 97 -3.92 17.40 -9.86
CA ALA A 97 -2.68 16.93 -9.26
C ALA A 97 -1.59 16.69 -10.32
N TRP A 98 -1.96 16.53 -11.60
CA TRP A 98 -1.00 16.23 -12.66
C TRP A 98 -1.46 16.72 -14.05
N GLY A 99 -0.75 17.69 -14.62
CA GLY A 99 -1.15 18.35 -15.87
C GLY A 99 -0.33 18.00 -17.12
N ARG A 100 0.55 17.00 -17.06
CA ARG A 100 1.43 16.64 -18.19
C ARG A 100 1.55 15.13 -18.40
N GLU A 101 1.40 14.71 -19.65
CA GLU A 101 1.72 13.35 -20.09
C GLU A 101 3.23 13.09 -20.08
N GLY A 102 3.62 11.82 -20.04
CA GLY A 102 5.01 11.37 -20.12
C GLY A 102 5.40 10.34 -19.06
N LYS A 103 6.70 10.01 -19.02
CA LYS A 103 7.26 9.06 -18.05
C LYS A 103 7.53 9.74 -16.72
N PHE A 104 7.06 9.12 -15.64
CA PHE A 104 7.21 9.60 -14.27
C PHE A 104 7.46 8.45 -13.30
N GLY A 105 8.16 8.73 -12.22
CA GLY A 105 8.25 7.85 -11.08
C GLY A 105 6.97 7.90 -10.26
N ILE A 106 6.29 6.77 -10.10
CA ILE A 106 5.27 6.59 -9.09
C ILE A 106 5.90 5.97 -7.84
N ARG A 107 5.48 6.45 -6.68
CA ARG A 107 5.95 5.97 -5.39
C ARG A 107 4.77 5.64 -4.49
N ALA A 108 4.95 4.63 -3.66
CA ALA A 108 3.99 4.21 -2.65
C ALA A 108 4.70 4.10 -1.30
N ALA A 109 4.22 4.84 -0.30
CA ALA A 109 4.68 4.75 1.07
C ALA A 109 3.63 4.02 1.91
N ILE A 110 4.00 2.87 2.46
CA ILE A 110 3.17 2.06 3.35
C ILE A 110 3.45 2.50 4.78
N PHE A 111 2.41 2.96 5.47
CA PHE A 111 2.50 3.38 6.87
C PHE A 111 1.92 2.30 7.78
N GLY A 112 2.62 2.00 8.88
CA GLY A 112 2.17 1.01 9.84
C GLY A 112 2.88 1.04 11.20
N ALA A 113 2.28 0.37 12.17
CA ALA A 113 2.83 0.15 13.50
C ALA A 113 3.39 -1.28 13.61
N TYR A 114 4.63 -1.42 14.07
CA TYR A 114 5.34 -2.69 14.17
C TYR A 114 5.42 -3.09 15.65
N GLY A 115 4.50 -3.97 16.08
CA GLY A 115 4.19 -4.26 17.47
C GLY A 115 5.32 -4.90 18.29
N VAL A 116 6.27 -5.61 17.68
CA VAL A 116 7.42 -6.20 18.40
C VAL A 116 8.58 -5.24 18.62
N THR A 117 8.68 -4.17 17.84
CA THR A 117 9.78 -3.19 17.93
C THR A 117 9.36 -1.88 18.59
N GLY A 118 8.06 -1.71 18.92
CA GLY A 118 7.52 -0.45 19.46
C GLY A 118 7.64 0.74 18.50
N GLY A 119 7.96 0.48 17.23
CA GLY A 119 8.29 1.49 16.24
C GLY A 119 7.16 1.72 15.24
N ILE A 120 7.02 2.98 14.83
CA ILE A 120 6.27 3.35 13.63
C ILE A 120 7.25 3.29 12.45
N GLY A 121 6.87 2.59 11.38
CA GLY A 121 7.72 2.43 10.21
C GLY A 121 7.01 2.87 8.94
N THR A 122 7.80 3.34 7.97
CA THR A 122 7.33 3.62 6.61
C THR A 122 8.19 2.81 5.64
N ALA A 123 7.56 1.98 4.81
CA ALA A 123 8.24 1.29 3.72
C ALA A 123 7.89 1.99 2.41
N VAL A 124 8.91 2.39 1.64
CA VAL A 124 8.73 3.14 0.39
C VAL A 124 9.06 2.25 -0.78
N TYR A 125 8.20 2.28 -1.79
CA TYR A 125 8.37 1.55 -3.04
C TYR A 125 8.23 2.52 -4.21
N GLY A 126 8.90 2.24 -5.34
CA GLY A 126 8.83 3.08 -6.52
C GLY A 126 9.05 2.33 -7.83
N ALA A 127 8.43 2.84 -8.90
CA ALA A 127 8.62 2.38 -10.28
C ALA A 127 8.42 3.53 -11.27
N GLU A 128 8.90 3.35 -12.51
CA GLU A 128 8.56 4.26 -13.60
C GLU A 128 7.23 3.83 -14.25
N VAL A 129 6.33 4.79 -14.45
CA VAL A 129 5.06 4.63 -15.16
C VAL A 129 4.92 5.73 -16.21
N THR A 130 4.03 5.51 -17.18
CA THR A 130 3.65 6.52 -18.17
C THR A 130 2.32 7.14 -17.76
N VAL A 131 2.26 8.46 -17.64
CA VAL A 131 0.99 9.19 -17.57
C VAL A 131 0.54 9.49 -18.99
N GLY A 132 -0.62 9.00 -19.37
CA GLY A 132 -1.21 9.17 -20.70
C GLY A 132 -2.74 9.31 -20.63
N ASN A 133 -3.42 8.95 -21.73
CA ASN A 133 -4.88 9.10 -21.87
C ASN A 133 -5.68 7.86 -21.48
N GLU A 134 -5.02 6.72 -21.33
CA GLU A 134 -5.65 5.42 -21.03
C GLU A 134 -4.91 4.71 -19.90
N VAL A 135 -5.61 3.80 -19.22
CA VAL A 135 -5.02 2.91 -18.22
C VAL A 135 -4.64 1.61 -18.91
N SER A 136 -3.37 1.20 -18.81
CA SER A 136 -2.88 -0.04 -19.43
C SER A 136 -3.38 -1.28 -18.66
N ASP A 137 -3.54 -2.39 -19.37
CA ASP A 137 -3.74 -3.72 -18.78
C ASP A 137 -2.41 -4.36 -18.31
N ASP A 138 -1.27 -3.84 -18.78
CA ASP A 138 0.07 -4.24 -18.34
C ASP A 138 0.44 -3.59 -17.01
N TYR A 139 1.12 -4.34 -16.13
CA TYR A 139 1.47 -3.90 -14.78
C TYR A 139 2.98 -3.84 -14.56
N VAL A 140 3.41 -2.86 -13.78
CA VAL A 140 4.76 -2.75 -13.24
C VAL A 140 4.73 -2.92 -11.72
N GLU A 141 5.66 -3.71 -11.20
CA GLU A 141 5.85 -3.89 -9.76
C GLU A 141 6.76 -2.80 -9.20
N LEU A 142 6.30 -2.17 -8.11
CA LEU A 142 7.07 -1.15 -7.41
C LEU A 142 8.19 -1.82 -6.61
N GLN A 143 9.42 -1.35 -6.80
CA GLN A 143 10.60 -1.87 -6.12
C GLN A 143 10.82 -1.13 -4.80
N TYR A 144 11.26 -1.84 -3.76
CA TYR A 144 11.61 -1.22 -2.49
C TYR A 144 12.70 -0.17 -2.70
N VAL A 145 12.54 0.99 -2.07
CA VAL A 145 13.52 2.08 -2.07
C VAL A 145 14.10 2.18 -0.67
N GLU A 146 15.41 1.98 -0.58
CA GLU A 146 16.19 2.05 0.66
C GLU A 146 16.30 3.48 1.21
#